data_AF-Q8MSW1-F1
#
_entry.id   AF-Q8MSW1-F1
#
_cell.length_a   1.000
_cell.length_b   1.000
_cell.length_c   1.000
_cell.angle_alpha   90.00
_cell.angle_beta   90.00
_cell.angle_gamma   90.00
#
_symmetry.space_group_name_H-M   'P 1'
#
loop_
_entity.id
_entity.type
_entity.pdbx_description
1 polymer ?
#
loop_
_entity_poly.entity_id
_entity_poly.type
_entity_poly.pdbx_seq_one_letter_code
_entity_poly.pdbx_strand_id
1 'polypeptide(L)'
;MFADDTIFDVVGCLEYDPSVSQPKKHRQYLKQLAKFREAVPIKNLDLLAKIHQTFRVQYIQDIILPTPSVFVEDNMLNTLSSFIFFNKVEIVTMIQDDERYLLDVFAVLTDPTTGDAKRRDTVLFLKEFCNYAQNLQPQGKDSFYKTLTCLGILQALELTLVMNDKKTKSASIDILTAIVEFSPLVVRNYTLNQANRPEVERMLLNIAIEQMLNDSEPELGIAVQLMGIVKILLEPENMLTEKGDFLNFFYKYSVQTLVAPVILNTIGDRPQNEDYQTAQLLGIVLDILSFCVEHHSYHIKNFLLQKDLLKRILVLMKSTHTFLVLGALRLLRKIIALKDEFYNRHIVKCNLFAPVVDAFIRNNGRYNLLESAILELFEFIKLEDIRTLCVLLRGELQQDI
;
A
#
# COMPACT_ATOMS: atom_id res chain seq x y z
N MET A 1 -4.35 -37.11 18.94
CA MET A 1 -3.24 -36.33 19.54
C MET A 1 -3.64 -34.89 19.81
N PHE A 2 -4.23 -34.17 18.84
CA PHE A 2 -4.62 -32.76 19.02
C PHE A 2 -6.09 -32.55 19.42
N ALA A 3 -6.78 -33.60 19.87
CA ALA A 3 -8.14 -33.47 20.36
C ALA A 3 -8.14 -32.78 21.75
N ASP A 4 -9.24 -32.13 22.11
CA ASP A 4 -9.32 -31.30 23.33
C ASP A 4 -9.01 -32.08 24.62
N ASP A 5 -9.38 -33.36 24.65
CA ASP A 5 -9.16 -34.29 25.75
C ASP A 5 -7.70 -34.76 25.88
N THR A 6 -6.92 -34.71 24.79
CA THR A 6 -5.57 -35.30 24.70
C THR A 6 -4.46 -34.27 24.55
N ILE A 7 -4.76 -33.07 24.05
CA ILE A 7 -3.74 -32.08 23.69
C ILE A 7 -2.93 -31.58 24.89
N PHE A 8 -3.54 -31.46 26.07
CA PHE A 8 -2.83 -31.00 27.25
C PHE A 8 -1.88 -32.06 27.80
N ASP A 9 -2.17 -33.35 27.64
CA ASP A 9 -1.24 -34.41 28.02
C ASP A 9 -0.04 -34.42 27.10
N VAL A 10 -0.26 -34.24 25.79
CA VAL A 10 0.80 -34.09 24.79
C VAL A 10 1.71 -32.90 25.11
N VAL A 11 1.13 -31.72 25.35
CA VAL A 11 1.91 -30.53 25.73
C VAL A 11 2.65 -30.76 27.05
N GLY A 12 2.04 -31.47 28.00
CA GLY A 12 2.68 -31.81 29.28
C GLY A 12 3.92 -32.68 29.12
N CYS A 13 3.90 -33.64 28.19
CA CYS A 13 5.10 -34.43 27.85
C CYS A 13 6.23 -33.56 27.29
N LEU A 14 5.90 -32.47 26.58
CA LEU A 14 6.86 -31.56 25.97
C LEU A 14 7.38 -30.45 26.92
N GLU A 15 6.89 -30.38 28.17
CA GLU A 15 7.38 -29.44 29.18
C GLU A 15 8.73 -29.86 29.79
N TYR A 16 9.06 -31.15 29.72
CA TYR A 16 10.26 -31.71 30.32
C TYR A 16 11.43 -31.71 29.35
N ASP A 17 12.51 -31.03 29.75
CA ASP A 17 13.80 -31.03 29.05
C ASP A 17 14.90 -31.28 30.09
N PRO A 18 15.63 -32.42 30.03
CA PRO A 18 16.68 -32.76 30.99
C PRO A 18 17.83 -31.75 31.05
N SER A 19 17.98 -30.90 30.02
CA SER A 19 19.06 -29.91 29.93
C SER A 19 18.77 -28.63 30.73
N VAL A 20 17.54 -28.45 31.22
CA VAL A 20 17.09 -27.22 31.90
C VAL A 20 16.73 -27.52 33.35
N SER A 21 17.03 -26.57 34.25
CA SER A 21 16.83 -26.73 35.69
C SER A 21 15.37 -26.78 36.14
N GLN A 22 14.45 -26.24 35.34
CA GLN A 22 13.01 -26.31 35.57
C GLN A 22 12.26 -26.60 34.28
N PRO A 23 11.20 -27.43 34.33
CA PRO A 23 10.35 -27.66 33.18
C PRO A 23 9.67 -26.36 32.74
N LYS A 24 9.49 -26.23 31.43
CA LYS A 24 8.73 -25.10 30.85
C LYS A 24 7.26 -25.22 31.26
N LYS A 25 6.55 -24.09 31.32
CA LYS A 25 5.15 -24.04 31.80
C LYS A 25 4.14 -23.81 30.67
N HIS A 26 4.24 -24.60 29.61
CA HIS A 26 3.41 -24.47 28.40
C HIS A 26 1.91 -24.66 28.67
N ARG A 27 1.53 -25.66 29.47
CA ARG A 27 0.12 -25.92 29.85
C ARG A 27 -0.46 -24.75 30.64
N GLN A 28 0.32 -24.18 31.57
CA GLN A 28 -0.12 -23.02 32.33
C GLN A 28 -0.38 -21.83 31.40
N TYR A 29 0.54 -21.57 30.46
CA TYR A 29 0.36 -20.51 29.47
C TYR A 29 -0.91 -20.71 28.64
N LEU A 30 -1.12 -21.90 28.07
CA LEU A 30 -2.29 -22.20 27.23
C LEU A 30 -3.62 -22.18 28.01
N LYS A 31 -3.62 -22.50 29.31
CA LYS A 31 -4.84 -22.48 30.15
C LYS A 31 -5.17 -21.11 30.75
N GLN A 32 -4.15 -20.33 31.12
CA GLN A 32 -4.35 -19.14 31.97
C GLN A 32 -3.97 -17.82 31.30
N LEU A 33 -2.98 -17.83 30.40
CA LEU A 33 -2.41 -16.61 29.81
C LEU A 33 -2.91 -16.37 28.37
N ALA A 34 -3.12 -17.43 27.60
CA ALA A 34 -3.75 -17.37 26.29
C ALA A 34 -5.28 -17.21 26.42
N LYS A 35 -5.74 -16.00 26.78
CA LYS A 35 -7.17 -15.69 26.81
C LYS A 35 -7.67 -15.41 25.40
N PHE A 36 -8.56 -16.28 24.91
CA PHE A 36 -9.27 -16.05 23.65
C PHE A 36 -10.15 -14.81 23.78
N ARG A 37 -10.05 -13.91 22.79
CA ARG A 37 -10.81 -12.66 22.74
C ARG A 37 -11.69 -12.68 21.51
N GLU A 38 -12.99 -12.59 21.73
CA GLU A 38 -13.98 -12.59 20.67
C GLU A 38 -14.27 -11.15 20.23
N ALA A 39 -13.89 -10.84 18.99
CA ALA A 39 -14.24 -9.57 18.36
C ALA A 39 -15.76 -9.44 18.19
N VAL A 40 -16.45 -10.53 17.86
CA VAL A 40 -17.90 -10.68 17.88
C VAL A 40 -18.21 -12.04 18.50
N PRO A 41 -19.26 -12.17 19.34
CA PRO A 41 -19.58 -13.44 19.99
C PRO A 41 -19.78 -14.58 18.98
N ILE A 42 -19.00 -15.66 19.11
CA ILE A 42 -19.11 -16.83 18.23
C ILE A 42 -20.05 -17.85 18.88
N LYS A 43 -21.20 -18.11 18.23
CA LYS A 43 -22.21 -19.06 18.76
C LYS A 43 -21.92 -20.51 18.40
N ASN A 44 -21.19 -20.73 17.30
CA ASN A 44 -20.85 -22.06 16.82
C ASN A 44 -19.71 -22.66 17.66
N LEU A 45 -20.04 -23.66 18.49
CA LEU A 45 -19.07 -24.31 19.38
C LEU A 45 -18.03 -25.15 18.62
N ASP A 46 -18.38 -25.71 17.46
CA ASP A 46 -17.45 -26.48 16.64
C ASP A 46 -16.40 -25.55 16.02
N LEU A 47 -16.81 -24.36 15.56
CA LEU A 47 -15.90 -23.32 15.08
C LEU A 47 -14.94 -22.89 16.19
N LEU A 48 -15.46 -22.63 17.41
CA LEU A 48 -14.63 -22.30 18.57
C LEU A 48 -13.60 -23.39 18.88
N ALA A 49 -14.03 -24.65 18.90
CA ALA A 49 -13.14 -25.79 19.11
C ALA A 49 -12.03 -25.84 18.04
N LYS A 50 -12.37 -25.59 16.77
CA LYS A 50 -11.41 -25.55 15.67
C LYS A 50 -10.40 -24.41 15.80
N ILE A 51 -10.86 -23.21 16.17
CA ILE A 51 -9.98 -22.05 16.42
C ILE A 51 -8.99 -22.36 17.56
N HIS A 52 -9.49 -22.90 18.68
CA HIS A 52 -8.64 -23.28 19.80
C HIS A 52 -7.65 -24.38 19.44
N GLN A 53 -8.09 -25.41 18.72
CA GLN A 53 -7.22 -26.48 18.26
C GLN A 53 -6.11 -25.93 17.36
N THR A 54 -6.45 -25.07 16.40
CA THR A 54 -5.48 -24.44 15.48
C THR A 54 -4.44 -23.63 16.24
N PHE A 55 -4.86 -22.78 17.19
CA PHE A 55 -3.94 -22.00 18.02
C PHE A 55 -3.00 -22.88 18.83
N ARG A 56 -3.51 -23.95 19.45
CA ARG A 56 -2.70 -24.85 20.28
C ARG A 56 -1.69 -25.65 19.45
N VAL A 57 -2.09 -26.15 18.29
CA VAL A 57 -1.17 -26.88 17.39
C VAL A 57 -0.11 -25.93 16.82
N GLN A 58 -0.50 -24.71 16.46
CA GLN A 58 0.45 -23.70 16.03
C GLN A 58 1.44 -23.31 17.14
N TYR A 59 0.98 -23.21 18.41
CA TYR A 59 1.88 -23.00 19.54
C TYR A 59 2.89 -24.14 19.72
N ILE A 60 2.47 -25.40 19.53
CA ILE A 60 3.39 -26.54 19.56
C ILE A 60 4.44 -26.40 18.46
N GLN A 61 4.02 -26.07 17.24
CA GLN A 61 4.94 -25.89 16.12
C GLN A 61 5.91 -24.73 16.34
N ASP A 62 5.42 -23.53 16.66
CA ASP A 62 6.22 -22.30 16.65
C ASP A 62 7.05 -22.11 17.93
N ILE A 63 6.55 -22.57 19.08
CA ILE A 63 7.16 -22.27 20.39
C ILE A 63 7.84 -23.49 21.01
N ILE A 64 7.22 -24.67 20.88
CA ILE A 64 7.75 -25.89 21.47
C ILE A 64 8.77 -26.55 20.54
N LEU A 65 8.50 -26.56 19.24
CA LEU A 65 9.32 -27.21 18.21
C LEU A 65 9.82 -26.24 17.11
N PRO A 66 10.45 -25.09 17.46
CA PRO A 66 10.83 -24.08 16.47
C PRO A 66 11.91 -24.59 15.50
N THR A 67 11.80 -24.24 14.22
CA THR A 67 12.83 -24.53 13.20
C THR A 67 14.05 -23.62 13.38
N PRO A 68 15.31 -24.12 13.28
CA PRO A 68 15.72 -25.50 13.08
C PRO A 68 15.88 -26.23 14.41
N SER A 69 14.91 -27.09 14.77
CA SER A 69 15.05 -27.97 15.93
C SER A 69 15.80 -29.22 15.48
N VAL A 70 16.95 -29.49 16.09
CA VAL A 70 17.81 -30.66 15.82
C VAL A 70 17.09 -31.99 16.14
N PHE A 71 15.95 -31.92 16.86
CA PHE A 71 15.25 -33.08 17.43
C PHE A 71 13.99 -33.49 16.67
N VAL A 72 13.60 -32.78 15.62
CA VAL A 72 12.34 -33.06 14.92
C VAL A 72 12.63 -33.52 13.50
N GLU A 73 12.16 -34.73 13.17
CA GLU A 73 12.16 -35.21 11.80
C GLU A 73 11.30 -34.28 10.93
N ASP A 74 11.82 -33.87 9.77
CA ASP A 74 11.14 -32.94 8.84
C ASP A 74 9.69 -33.37 8.52
N ASN A 75 9.43 -34.69 8.50
CA ASN A 75 8.11 -35.26 8.23
C ASN A 75 7.05 -34.89 9.30
N MET A 76 7.45 -34.75 10.57
CA MET A 76 6.54 -34.35 11.65
C MET A 76 6.15 -32.87 11.52
N LEU A 77 7.11 -31.98 11.24
CA LEU A 77 6.85 -30.56 11.02
C LEU A 77 5.92 -30.35 9.83
N ASN A 78 6.13 -31.10 8.74
CA ASN A 78 5.25 -31.07 7.57
C ASN A 78 3.82 -31.52 7.89
N THR A 79 3.66 -32.53 8.76
CA THR A 79 2.36 -33.01 9.21
C THR A 79 1.63 -31.95 10.05
N LEU A 80 2.33 -31.28 10.97
CA LEU A 80 1.78 -30.18 11.76
C LEU A 80 1.35 -29.00 10.86
N SER A 81 2.22 -28.60 9.93
CA SER A 81 1.93 -27.55 8.95
C SER A 81 0.67 -27.87 8.13
N SER A 82 0.57 -29.11 7.64
CA SER A 82 -0.60 -29.57 6.86
C SER A 82 -1.87 -29.55 7.72
N PHE A 83 -1.79 -29.99 8.98
CA PHE A 83 -2.93 -29.95 9.90
C PHE A 83 -3.41 -28.51 10.14
N ILE A 84 -2.49 -27.60 10.42
CA ILE A 84 -2.80 -26.17 10.60
C ILE A 84 -3.41 -25.59 9.32
N PHE A 85 -2.86 -25.93 8.16
CA PHE A 85 -3.38 -25.49 6.87
C PHE A 85 -4.84 -25.91 6.65
N PHE A 86 -5.16 -27.18 6.83
CA PHE A 86 -6.54 -27.67 6.64
C PHE A 86 -7.51 -27.07 7.66
N ASN A 87 -7.10 -26.92 8.92
CA ASN A 87 -7.93 -26.25 9.91
C ASN A 87 -8.20 -24.78 9.57
N LYS A 88 -7.21 -24.04 9.05
CA LYS A 88 -7.39 -22.65 8.61
C LYS A 88 -8.42 -22.56 7.48
N VAL A 89 -8.36 -23.46 6.50
CA VAL A 89 -9.35 -23.55 5.42
C VAL A 89 -10.74 -23.81 5.98
N GLU A 90 -10.90 -24.78 6.89
CA GLU A 90 -12.19 -25.12 7.48
C GLU A 90 -12.78 -23.98 8.33
N ILE A 91 -11.95 -23.31 9.15
CA ILE A 91 -12.34 -22.12 9.90
C ILE A 91 -12.89 -21.05 8.95
N VAL A 92 -12.21 -20.82 7.82
CA VAL A 92 -12.65 -19.80 6.87
C VAL A 92 -14.00 -20.15 6.27
N THR A 93 -14.17 -21.40 5.84
CA THR A 93 -15.44 -21.90 5.28
C THR A 93 -16.57 -21.80 6.30
N MET A 94 -16.36 -22.23 7.55
CA MET A 94 -17.38 -22.19 8.60
C MET A 94 -17.84 -20.76 8.92
N ILE A 95 -16.92 -19.78 8.91
CA ILE A 95 -17.28 -18.37 9.12
C ILE A 95 -17.96 -17.80 7.89
N GLN A 96 -17.49 -18.14 6.68
CA GLN A 96 -18.09 -17.68 5.43
C GLN A 96 -19.54 -18.15 5.26
N ASP A 97 -19.85 -19.36 5.69
CA ASP A 97 -21.20 -19.95 5.63
C ASP A 97 -22.14 -19.38 6.70
N ASP A 98 -21.62 -18.74 7.77
CA ASP A 98 -22.41 -18.06 8.80
C ASP A 98 -22.65 -16.58 8.43
N GLU A 99 -23.60 -16.36 7.52
CA GLU A 99 -23.99 -15.01 7.06
C GLU A 99 -24.38 -14.09 8.20
N ARG A 100 -25.06 -14.60 9.25
CA ARG A 100 -25.50 -13.78 10.39
C ARG A 100 -24.31 -13.27 11.20
N TYR A 101 -23.33 -14.14 11.47
CA TYR A 101 -22.11 -13.74 12.17
C TYR A 101 -21.35 -12.66 11.37
N LEU A 102 -21.22 -12.81 10.06
CA LEU A 102 -20.57 -11.80 9.23
C LEU A 102 -21.35 -10.48 9.20
N LEU A 103 -22.69 -10.51 9.14
CA LEU A 103 -23.51 -9.31 9.27
C LEU A 103 -23.28 -8.59 10.60
N ASP A 104 -23.20 -9.33 11.71
CA ASP A 104 -22.89 -8.77 13.03
C ASP A 104 -21.48 -8.14 13.06
N VAL A 105 -20.49 -8.77 12.41
CA VAL A 105 -19.12 -8.23 12.24
C VAL A 105 -19.13 -6.89 11.50
N PHE A 106 -19.82 -6.81 10.36
CA PHE A 106 -19.89 -5.57 9.57
C PHE A 106 -20.74 -4.48 10.23
N ALA A 107 -21.78 -4.86 10.97
CA ALA A 107 -22.55 -3.94 11.79
C ALA A 107 -21.66 -3.26 12.85
N VAL A 108 -20.83 -4.03 13.56
CA VAL A 108 -19.88 -3.47 14.54
C VAL A 108 -18.90 -2.48 13.90
N LEU A 109 -18.40 -2.78 12.70
CA LEU A 109 -17.44 -1.89 12.01
C LEU A 109 -18.05 -0.58 11.54
N THR A 110 -19.29 -0.64 11.06
CA THR A 110 -19.98 0.50 10.42
C THR A 110 -20.85 1.31 11.37
N ASP A 111 -21.23 0.76 12.53
CA ASP A 111 -22.00 1.47 13.55
C ASP A 111 -21.18 2.63 14.15
N PRO A 112 -21.65 3.88 14.06
CA PRO A 112 -20.95 5.04 14.60
C PRO A 112 -20.84 5.02 16.14
N THR A 113 -21.68 4.25 16.82
CA THR A 113 -21.67 4.13 18.29
C THR A 113 -20.65 3.11 18.80
N THR A 114 -20.08 2.26 17.93
CA THR A 114 -19.03 1.31 18.31
C THR A 114 -17.78 2.06 18.77
N GLY A 115 -17.29 1.74 19.97
CA GLY A 115 -16.05 2.29 20.51
C GLY A 115 -14.79 1.77 19.79
N ASP A 116 -13.75 2.60 19.73
CA ASP A 116 -12.52 2.34 18.98
C ASP A 116 -11.84 1.01 19.33
N ALA A 117 -11.84 0.63 20.62
CA ALA A 117 -11.25 -0.64 21.04
C ALA A 117 -11.97 -1.85 20.43
N LYS A 118 -13.31 -1.81 20.37
CA LYS A 118 -14.12 -2.89 19.79
C LYS A 118 -13.95 -2.91 18.28
N ARG A 119 -13.98 -1.75 17.63
CA ARG A 119 -13.74 -1.63 16.18
C ARG A 119 -12.37 -2.16 15.79
N ARG A 120 -11.32 -1.81 16.55
CA ARG A 120 -9.96 -2.34 16.38
C ARG A 120 -9.91 -3.86 16.45
N ASP A 121 -10.49 -4.44 17.50
CA ASP A 121 -10.49 -5.90 17.69
C ASP A 121 -11.23 -6.60 16.53
N THR A 122 -12.30 -6.00 16.01
CA THR A 122 -13.04 -6.50 14.84
C THR A 122 -12.26 -6.38 13.53
N VAL A 123 -11.54 -5.28 13.29
CA VAL A 123 -10.66 -5.17 12.11
C VAL A 123 -9.50 -6.15 12.19
N LEU A 124 -8.91 -6.37 13.37
CA LEU A 124 -7.85 -7.36 13.57
C LEU A 124 -8.35 -8.78 13.31
N PHE A 125 -9.58 -9.10 13.73
CA PHE A 125 -10.23 -10.35 13.36
C PHE A 125 -10.37 -10.49 11.84
N LEU A 126 -10.88 -9.46 11.14
CA LEU A 126 -11.01 -9.50 9.68
C LEU A 126 -9.67 -9.63 8.97
N LYS A 127 -8.61 -9.01 9.48
CA LYS A 127 -7.26 -9.17 8.95
C LYS A 127 -6.83 -10.63 9.00
N GLU A 128 -6.97 -11.30 10.15
CA GLU A 128 -6.62 -12.71 10.28
C GLU A 128 -7.54 -13.61 9.44
N PHE A 129 -8.81 -13.24 9.29
CA PHE A 129 -9.74 -13.93 8.42
C PHE A 129 -9.30 -13.87 6.94
N CYS A 130 -8.91 -12.70 6.45
CA CYS A 130 -8.31 -12.53 5.11
C CYS A 130 -6.97 -13.28 4.98
N ASN A 131 -6.14 -13.29 6.02
CA ASN A 131 -4.88 -14.04 6.04
C ASN A 131 -5.13 -15.54 5.91
N TYR A 132 -6.10 -16.09 6.64
CA TYR A 132 -6.45 -17.50 6.53
C TYR A 132 -7.04 -17.84 5.16
N ALA A 133 -7.82 -16.92 4.57
CA ALA A 133 -8.38 -17.08 3.24
C ALA A 133 -7.31 -17.22 2.14
N GLN A 134 -6.07 -16.81 2.39
CA GLN A 134 -4.97 -17.05 1.45
C GLN A 134 -4.66 -18.54 1.23
N ASN A 135 -5.09 -19.42 2.15
CA ASN A 135 -4.94 -20.87 2.04
C ASN A 135 -6.04 -21.51 1.17
N LEU A 136 -7.09 -20.77 0.80
CA LEU A 136 -8.15 -21.30 -0.05
C LEU A 136 -7.66 -21.54 -1.48
N GLN A 137 -8.28 -22.50 -2.14
CA GLN A 137 -8.14 -22.68 -3.59
C GLN A 137 -8.71 -21.47 -4.35
N PRO A 138 -8.30 -21.20 -5.61
CA PRO A 138 -8.73 -20.01 -6.35
C PRO A 138 -10.24 -19.78 -6.39
N GLN A 139 -11.04 -20.84 -6.54
CA GLN A 139 -12.51 -20.74 -6.52
C GLN A 139 -13.05 -20.33 -5.15
N GLY A 140 -12.45 -20.84 -4.07
CA GLY A 140 -12.80 -20.46 -2.70
C GLY A 140 -12.46 -19.00 -2.41
N LYS A 141 -11.28 -18.53 -2.87
CA LYS A 141 -10.89 -17.12 -2.74
C LYS A 141 -11.86 -16.18 -3.46
N ASP A 142 -12.27 -16.53 -4.69
CA ASP A 142 -13.24 -15.75 -5.45
C ASP A 142 -14.58 -15.63 -4.71
N SER A 143 -15.12 -16.74 -4.20
CA SER A 143 -16.32 -16.75 -3.37
C SER A 143 -16.15 -15.88 -2.12
N PHE A 144 -15.03 -16.04 -1.40
CA PHE A 144 -14.72 -15.30 -0.18
C PHE A 144 -14.71 -13.78 -0.38
N TYR A 145 -13.94 -13.28 -1.35
CA TYR A 145 -13.86 -11.84 -1.60
C TYR A 145 -15.16 -11.25 -2.13
N LYS A 146 -15.95 -12.03 -2.89
CA LYS A 146 -17.31 -11.64 -3.28
C LYS A 146 -18.21 -11.46 -2.05
N THR A 147 -18.21 -12.42 -1.12
CA THR A 147 -18.98 -12.32 0.13
C THR A 147 -18.60 -11.06 0.92
N LEU A 148 -17.31 -10.84 1.17
CA LEU A 148 -16.86 -9.65 1.92
C LEU A 148 -17.24 -8.33 1.24
N THR A 149 -17.12 -8.29 -0.09
CA THR A 149 -17.50 -7.11 -0.88
C THR A 149 -19.00 -6.82 -0.78
N CYS A 150 -19.84 -7.86 -0.93
CA CYS A 150 -21.30 -7.74 -0.80
C CYS A 150 -21.73 -7.25 0.59
N LEU A 151 -21.01 -7.66 1.63
CA LEU A 151 -21.30 -7.26 3.01
C LEU A 151 -20.73 -5.89 3.40
N GLY A 152 -20.02 -5.21 2.49
CA GLY A 152 -19.58 -3.83 2.68
C GLY A 152 -18.19 -3.66 3.28
N ILE A 153 -17.26 -4.60 3.05
CA ILE A 153 -15.86 -4.47 3.52
C ILE A 153 -15.21 -3.17 3.09
N LEU A 154 -15.43 -2.72 1.85
CA LEU A 154 -14.82 -1.48 1.35
C LEU A 154 -15.35 -0.25 2.10
N GLN A 155 -16.63 -0.23 2.47
CA GLN A 155 -17.20 0.83 3.31
C GLN A 155 -16.65 0.78 4.74
N ALA A 156 -16.45 -0.41 5.30
CA ALA A 156 -15.81 -0.55 6.61
C ALA A 156 -14.38 0.01 6.59
N LEU A 157 -13.62 -0.24 5.50
CA LEU A 157 -12.25 0.27 5.34
C LEU A 157 -12.18 1.79 5.25
N GLU A 158 -13.19 2.47 4.68
CA GLU A 158 -13.27 3.94 4.70
C GLU A 158 -13.26 4.49 6.12
N LEU A 159 -13.99 3.84 7.02
CA LEU A 159 -14.11 4.26 8.41
C LEU A 159 -12.84 3.93 9.21
N THR A 160 -12.22 2.78 8.94
CA THR A 160 -11.12 2.27 9.76
C THR A 160 -9.76 2.81 9.32
N LEU A 161 -9.58 3.17 8.05
CA LEU A 161 -8.35 3.79 7.54
C LEU A 161 -8.12 5.20 8.11
N VAL A 162 -9.19 5.96 8.37
CA VAL A 162 -9.11 7.32 8.93
C VAL A 162 -8.92 7.34 10.45
N MET A 163 -8.93 6.18 11.12
CA MET A 163 -8.74 6.12 12.58
C MET A 163 -7.30 6.44 12.97
N ASN A 164 -7.15 7.09 14.13
CA ASN A 164 -5.85 7.43 14.71
C ASN A 164 -5.10 6.21 15.28
N ASP A 165 -5.80 5.10 15.55
CA ASP A 165 -5.20 3.88 16.08
C ASP A 165 -4.35 3.18 15.00
N LYS A 166 -3.03 3.17 15.21
CA LYS A 166 -2.05 2.61 14.26
C LYS A 166 -2.30 1.14 13.92
N LYS A 167 -2.73 0.33 14.88
CA LYS A 167 -3.01 -1.11 14.66
C LYS A 167 -4.21 -1.29 13.74
N THR A 168 -5.25 -0.49 13.95
CA THR A 168 -6.47 -0.49 13.12
C THR A 168 -6.14 -0.06 11.69
N LYS A 169 -5.34 1.01 11.54
CA LYS A 169 -4.92 1.50 10.23
C LYS A 169 -4.07 0.47 9.48
N SER A 170 -3.02 -0.06 10.12
CA SER A 170 -2.19 -1.12 9.54
C SER A 170 -3.01 -2.34 9.12
N ALA A 171 -3.93 -2.81 9.97
CA ALA A 171 -4.79 -3.93 9.62
C ALA A 171 -5.74 -3.62 8.46
N SER A 172 -6.25 -2.39 8.36
CA SER A 172 -7.08 -1.95 7.24
C SER A 172 -6.29 -1.90 5.93
N ILE A 173 -5.04 -1.45 5.97
CA ILE A 173 -4.13 -1.45 4.81
C ILE A 173 -3.82 -2.87 4.37
N ASP A 174 -3.57 -3.80 5.30
CA ASP A 174 -3.32 -5.21 4.98
C ASP A 174 -4.54 -5.85 4.28
N ILE A 175 -5.76 -5.57 4.78
CA ILE A 175 -7.01 -6.06 4.17
C ILE A 175 -7.20 -5.43 2.78
N LEU A 176 -7.00 -4.11 2.64
CA LEU A 176 -7.13 -3.43 1.36
C LEU A 176 -6.13 -3.96 0.33
N THR A 177 -4.87 -4.16 0.75
CA THR A 177 -3.82 -4.79 -0.07
C THR A 177 -4.27 -6.16 -0.56
N ALA A 178 -4.75 -7.03 0.34
CA ALA A 178 -5.19 -8.37 -0.03
C ALA A 178 -6.36 -8.37 -1.04
N ILE A 179 -7.31 -7.43 -0.91
CA ILE A 179 -8.42 -7.27 -1.87
C ILE A 179 -7.90 -6.77 -3.22
N VAL A 180 -7.01 -5.76 -3.21
CA VAL A 180 -6.47 -5.16 -4.44
C VAL A 180 -5.57 -6.12 -5.19
N GLU A 181 -4.73 -6.89 -4.50
CA GLU A 181 -3.91 -7.94 -5.12
C GLU A 181 -4.76 -9.06 -5.73
N PHE A 182 -5.89 -9.40 -5.09
CA PHE A 182 -6.79 -10.42 -5.61
C PHE A 182 -7.64 -9.92 -6.79
N SER A 183 -8.25 -8.74 -6.66
CA SER A 183 -9.11 -8.15 -7.69
C SER A 183 -9.14 -6.61 -7.59
N PRO A 184 -8.26 -5.91 -8.33
CA PRO A 184 -8.28 -4.45 -8.40
C PRO A 184 -9.63 -3.90 -8.92
N LEU A 185 -10.27 -4.63 -9.85
CA LEU A 185 -11.53 -4.27 -10.49
C LEU A 185 -12.64 -4.00 -9.47
N VAL A 186 -12.72 -4.80 -8.40
CA VAL A 186 -13.75 -4.65 -7.36
C VAL A 186 -13.64 -3.28 -6.68
N VAL A 187 -12.42 -2.87 -6.35
CA VAL A 187 -12.14 -1.57 -5.71
C VAL A 187 -12.37 -0.41 -6.68
N ARG A 188 -12.01 -0.57 -7.96
CA ARG A 188 -12.31 0.44 -8.99
C ARG A 188 -13.80 0.64 -9.19
N ASN A 189 -14.57 -0.44 -9.33
CA ASN A 189 -16.02 -0.37 -9.50
C ASN A 189 -16.68 0.27 -8.28
N TYR A 190 -16.23 -0.11 -7.07
CA TYR A 190 -16.68 0.53 -5.84
C TYR A 190 -16.43 2.04 -5.89
N THR A 191 -15.19 2.46 -6.21
CA THR A 191 -14.77 3.86 -6.30
C THR A 191 -15.57 4.64 -7.34
N LEU A 192 -15.80 4.07 -8.53
CA LEU A 192 -16.62 4.66 -9.60
C LEU A 192 -18.06 4.89 -9.15
N ASN A 193 -18.64 3.95 -8.42
CA ASN A 193 -20.00 4.10 -7.88
C ASN A 193 -20.09 5.23 -6.84
N GLN A 194 -18.98 5.59 -6.19
CA GLN A 194 -18.95 6.70 -5.24
C GLN A 194 -18.99 8.08 -5.91
N ALA A 195 -18.69 8.18 -7.21
CA ALA A 195 -18.69 9.45 -7.96
C ALA A 195 -20.01 10.22 -7.85
N ASN A 196 -21.10 9.52 -7.55
CA ASN A 196 -22.43 10.09 -7.38
C ASN A 196 -22.70 10.63 -5.96
N ARG A 197 -21.79 10.41 -5.01
CA ARG A 197 -21.90 10.92 -3.63
C ARG A 197 -21.46 12.38 -3.56
N PRO A 198 -22.07 13.21 -2.69
CA PRO A 198 -21.72 14.63 -2.57
C PRO A 198 -20.32 14.85 -1.97
N GLU A 199 -19.80 13.89 -1.20
CA GLU A 199 -18.56 14.03 -0.43
C GLU A 199 -17.39 13.30 -1.12
N VAL A 200 -16.79 13.94 -2.13
CA VAL A 200 -15.67 13.39 -2.92
C VAL A 200 -14.44 13.08 -2.06
N GLU A 201 -14.20 13.85 -1.00
CA GLU A 201 -13.07 13.65 -0.07
C GLU A 201 -13.19 12.34 0.71
N ARG A 202 -14.43 11.84 0.94
CA ARG A 202 -14.67 10.60 1.70
C ARG A 202 -14.64 9.32 0.85
N MET A 203 -14.18 9.42 -0.39
CA MET A 203 -14.03 8.24 -1.27
C MET A 203 -12.83 7.41 -0.85
N LEU A 204 -12.93 6.08 -0.94
CA LEU A 204 -11.88 5.16 -0.50
C LEU A 204 -10.51 5.46 -1.13
N LEU A 205 -10.47 5.78 -2.43
CA LEU A 205 -9.22 6.15 -3.12
C LEU A 205 -8.63 7.46 -2.57
N ASN A 206 -9.47 8.46 -2.29
CA ASN A 206 -9.01 9.73 -1.75
C ASN A 206 -8.55 9.58 -0.29
N ILE A 207 -9.26 8.79 0.51
CA ILE A 207 -8.83 8.41 1.86
C ILE A 207 -7.46 7.72 1.81
N ALA A 208 -7.25 6.76 0.91
CA ALA A 208 -5.96 6.10 0.75
C ALA A 208 -4.84 7.09 0.38
N ILE A 209 -5.09 8.01 -0.54
CA ILE A 209 -4.14 9.07 -0.91
C ILE A 209 -3.88 10.00 0.29
N GLU A 210 -4.90 10.44 1.02
CA GLU A 210 -4.74 11.31 2.18
C GLU A 210 -3.98 10.62 3.32
N GLN A 211 -4.25 9.35 3.60
CA GLN A 211 -3.51 8.60 4.61
C GLN A 211 -2.05 8.40 4.20
N MET A 212 -1.78 8.21 2.91
CA MET A 212 -0.42 8.15 2.37
C MET A 212 0.31 9.49 2.55
N LEU A 213 -0.36 10.60 2.28
CA LEU A 213 0.23 11.95 2.34
C LEU A 213 0.39 12.47 3.78
N ASN A 214 -0.34 11.92 4.74
CA ASN A 214 -0.29 12.29 6.15
C ASN A 214 0.51 11.30 7.01
N ASP A 215 1.28 10.40 6.40
CA ASP A 215 2.11 9.46 7.15
C ASP A 215 3.22 10.20 7.91
N SER A 216 3.18 10.07 9.23
CA SER A 216 4.13 10.68 10.16
C SER A 216 5.21 9.72 10.65
N GLU A 217 5.25 8.49 10.15
CA GLU A 217 6.27 7.52 10.56
C GLU A 217 7.61 7.79 9.86
N PRO A 218 8.75 7.71 10.58
CA PRO A 218 10.08 8.01 10.00
C PRO A 218 10.45 7.19 8.77
N GLU A 219 9.93 5.96 8.69
CA GLU A 219 10.19 5.02 7.60
C GLU A 219 9.14 5.11 6.47
N LEU A 220 8.10 5.93 6.64
CA LEU A 220 6.97 6.05 5.72
C LEU A 220 6.34 4.70 5.32
N GLY A 221 6.32 3.74 6.26
CA GLY A 221 5.85 2.38 5.99
C GLY A 221 4.41 2.35 5.49
N ILE A 222 3.53 3.16 6.09
CA ILE A 222 2.14 3.30 5.66
C ILE A 222 2.05 3.95 4.28
N ALA A 223 2.81 5.02 4.04
CA ALA A 223 2.78 5.70 2.75
C ALA A 223 3.30 4.81 1.61
N VAL A 224 4.35 4.02 1.83
CA VAL A 224 4.88 3.08 0.83
C VAL A 224 3.87 1.97 0.51
N GLN A 225 3.20 1.41 1.52
CA GLN A 225 2.14 0.41 1.30
C GLN A 225 0.97 0.99 0.51
N LEU A 226 0.45 2.15 0.93
CA LEU A 226 -0.65 2.82 0.24
C LEU A 226 -0.28 3.27 -1.17
N MET A 227 0.96 3.72 -1.40
CA MET A 227 1.48 4.01 -2.72
C MET A 227 1.44 2.76 -3.63
N GLY A 228 1.81 1.59 -3.11
CA GLY A 228 1.70 0.32 -3.83
C GLY A 228 0.25 0.03 -4.25
N ILE A 229 -0.69 0.16 -3.31
CA ILE A 229 -2.13 0.00 -3.58
C ILE A 229 -2.60 0.98 -4.67
N VAL A 230 -2.27 2.26 -4.54
CA VAL A 230 -2.65 3.30 -5.51
C VAL A 230 -2.07 2.99 -6.89
N LYS A 231 -0.82 2.54 -6.99
CA LYS A 231 -0.21 2.15 -8.28
C LYS A 231 -0.93 0.97 -8.93
N ILE A 232 -1.25 -0.09 -8.17
CA ILE A 232 -2.00 -1.25 -8.70
C ILE A 232 -3.38 -0.80 -9.20
N LEU A 233 -4.07 0.08 -8.47
CA LEU A 233 -5.36 0.60 -8.90
C LEU A 233 -5.27 1.43 -10.19
N LEU A 234 -4.18 2.17 -10.37
CA LEU A 234 -3.94 3.04 -11.52
C LEU A 234 -3.32 2.33 -12.73
N GLU A 235 -2.85 1.10 -12.58
CA GLU A 235 -2.15 0.38 -13.64
C GLU A 235 -3.05 0.05 -14.84
N PRO A 236 -2.79 0.59 -16.04
CA PRO A 236 -3.72 0.37 -17.16
C PRO A 236 -3.72 -1.05 -17.72
N GLU A 237 -2.70 -1.86 -17.42
CA GLU A 237 -2.54 -3.24 -17.90
C GLU A 237 -3.47 -4.23 -17.19
N ASN A 238 -3.85 -3.92 -15.95
CA ASN A 238 -4.79 -4.72 -15.17
C ASN A 238 -6.22 -4.13 -15.20
N MET A 239 -6.50 -3.17 -16.10
CA MET A 239 -7.83 -2.62 -16.37
C MET A 239 -8.46 -3.29 -17.59
N LEU A 240 -9.76 -3.56 -17.51
CA LEU A 240 -10.52 -4.17 -18.59
C LEU A 240 -11.39 -3.09 -19.29
N THR A 241 -12.70 -3.23 -19.21
CA THR A 241 -13.66 -2.34 -19.86
C THR A 241 -13.79 -0.99 -19.16
N GLU A 242 -13.43 -0.92 -17.88
CA GLU A 242 -13.56 0.27 -17.01
C GLU A 242 -12.41 1.27 -17.14
N LYS A 243 -11.36 0.94 -17.91
CA LYS A 243 -10.13 1.75 -18.02
C LYS A 243 -10.39 3.23 -18.26
N GLY A 244 -11.20 3.55 -19.27
CA GLY A 244 -11.49 4.93 -19.64
C GLY A 244 -12.22 5.68 -18.54
N ASP A 245 -13.25 5.05 -17.96
CA ASP A 245 -14.06 5.65 -16.91
C ASP A 245 -13.26 5.85 -15.63
N PHE A 246 -12.46 4.87 -15.22
CA PHE A 246 -11.65 4.94 -14.01
C PHE A 246 -10.53 5.98 -14.12
N LEU A 247 -9.81 6.03 -15.25
CA LEU A 247 -8.79 7.08 -15.45
C LEU A 247 -9.41 8.47 -15.51
N ASN A 248 -10.54 8.63 -16.22
CA ASN A 248 -11.27 9.91 -16.23
C ASN A 248 -11.71 10.33 -14.82
N PHE A 249 -12.21 9.38 -14.03
CA PHE A 249 -12.56 9.59 -12.63
C PHE A 249 -11.34 10.05 -11.81
N PHE A 250 -10.22 9.33 -11.87
CA PHE A 250 -9.01 9.64 -11.11
C PHE A 250 -8.51 11.07 -11.42
N TYR A 251 -8.39 11.42 -12.70
CA TYR A 251 -7.92 12.75 -13.10
C TYR A 251 -8.92 13.87 -12.81
N LYS A 252 -10.21 13.56 -12.67
CA LYS A 252 -11.23 14.54 -12.29
C LYS A 252 -11.29 14.78 -10.79
N TYR A 253 -11.18 13.73 -9.98
CA TYR A 253 -11.54 13.79 -8.56
C TYR A 253 -10.39 13.50 -7.58
N SER A 254 -9.39 12.71 -7.96
CA SER A 254 -8.37 12.20 -7.02
C SER A 254 -6.98 12.76 -7.24
N VAL A 255 -6.64 13.09 -8.49
CA VAL A 255 -5.30 13.60 -8.82
C VAL A 255 -4.97 14.91 -8.11
N GLN A 256 -5.97 15.76 -7.83
CA GLN A 256 -5.76 17.02 -7.11
C GLN A 256 -5.29 16.77 -5.68
N THR A 257 -5.90 15.81 -4.98
CA THR A 257 -5.48 15.38 -3.64
C THR A 257 -4.04 14.88 -3.68
N LEU A 258 -3.70 14.06 -4.68
CA LEU A 258 -2.34 13.53 -4.85
C LEU A 258 -1.28 14.64 -5.04
N VAL A 259 -1.58 15.65 -5.85
CA VAL A 259 -0.59 16.70 -6.19
C VAL A 259 -0.62 17.91 -5.26
N ALA A 260 -1.58 17.98 -4.34
CA ALA A 260 -1.72 19.11 -3.42
C ALA A 260 -0.42 19.43 -2.65
N PRO A 261 0.33 18.45 -2.10
CA PRO A 261 1.59 18.74 -1.41
C PRO A 261 2.66 19.34 -2.34
N VAL A 262 2.73 18.89 -3.60
CA VAL A 262 3.64 19.46 -4.60
C VAL A 262 3.26 20.92 -4.85
N ILE A 263 1.97 21.20 -5.08
CA ILE A 263 1.50 22.57 -5.36
C ILE A 263 1.79 23.50 -4.18
N LEU A 264 1.51 23.07 -2.95
CA LEU A 264 1.72 23.86 -1.73
C LEU A 264 3.20 24.12 -1.47
N ASN A 265 4.08 23.13 -1.71
CA ASN A 265 5.51 23.27 -1.47
C ASN A 265 6.27 23.99 -2.60
N THR A 266 5.60 24.35 -3.71
CA THR A 266 6.24 24.94 -4.91
C THR A 266 5.55 26.22 -5.39
N ILE A 267 4.94 26.98 -4.46
CA ILE A 267 4.30 28.26 -4.78
C ILE A 267 5.32 29.30 -5.25
N GLY A 268 6.50 29.33 -4.64
CA GLY A 268 7.61 30.23 -5.00
C GLY A 268 8.69 29.55 -5.85
N ASP A 269 9.81 30.23 -6.02
CA ASP A 269 10.95 29.75 -6.81
C ASP A 269 11.86 28.76 -6.07
N ARG A 270 11.50 28.35 -4.85
CA ARG A 270 12.18 27.35 -4.04
C ARG A 270 11.17 26.52 -3.23
N PRO A 271 11.51 25.28 -2.85
CA PRO A 271 10.67 24.48 -1.96
C PRO A 271 10.37 25.21 -0.66
N GLN A 272 9.10 25.18 -0.22
CA GLN A 272 8.66 25.91 0.98
C GLN A 272 9.02 25.18 2.29
N ASN A 273 8.90 23.86 2.30
CA ASN A 273 9.28 23.03 3.42
C ASN A 273 10.30 21.97 2.97
N GLU A 274 11.41 21.94 3.69
CA GLU A 274 12.60 21.14 3.39
C GLU A 274 12.92 20.19 4.56
N ASP A 275 11.97 19.94 5.47
CA ASP A 275 12.10 18.83 6.39
C ASP A 275 12.15 17.49 5.63
N TYR A 276 12.84 16.52 6.21
CA TYR A 276 13.10 15.23 5.55
C TYR A 276 11.81 14.45 5.24
N GLN A 277 10.81 14.51 6.12
CA GLN A 277 9.53 13.82 5.95
C GLN A 277 8.76 14.42 4.77
N THR A 278 8.65 15.75 4.69
CA THR A 278 8.03 16.42 3.54
C THR A 278 8.75 16.07 2.24
N ALA A 279 10.08 16.07 2.23
CA ALA A 279 10.86 15.72 1.05
C ALA A 279 10.61 14.27 0.59
N GLN A 280 10.52 13.32 1.52
CA GLN A 280 10.19 11.93 1.22
C GLN A 280 8.76 11.77 0.67
N LEU A 281 7.78 12.45 1.26
CA LEU A 281 6.39 12.45 0.79
C LEU A 281 6.27 13.02 -0.63
N LEU A 282 6.96 14.12 -0.92
CA LEU A 282 7.07 14.66 -2.28
C LEU A 282 7.71 13.64 -3.23
N GLY A 283 8.74 12.91 -2.77
CA GLY A 283 9.34 11.80 -3.52
C GLY A 283 8.34 10.71 -3.92
N ILE A 284 7.45 10.31 -3.01
CA ILE A 284 6.37 9.35 -3.27
C ILE A 284 5.41 9.89 -4.34
N VAL A 285 5.01 11.16 -4.23
CA VAL A 285 4.13 11.79 -5.23
C VAL A 285 4.80 11.84 -6.60
N LEU A 286 6.08 12.20 -6.67
CA LEU A 286 6.84 12.20 -7.93
C LEU A 286 6.96 10.80 -8.54
N ASP A 287 7.04 9.75 -7.73
CA ASP A 287 7.07 8.38 -8.22
C ASP A 287 5.72 7.97 -8.83
N ILE A 288 4.60 8.27 -8.15
CA ILE A 288 3.27 8.00 -8.71
C ILE A 288 3.04 8.82 -10.00
N LEU A 289 3.46 10.09 -10.04
CA LEU A 289 3.36 10.90 -11.25
C LEU A 289 4.25 10.38 -12.39
N SER A 290 5.46 9.90 -12.07
CA SER A 290 6.36 9.28 -13.03
C SER A 290 5.72 8.03 -13.65
N PHE A 291 5.11 7.18 -12.83
CA PHE A 291 4.32 6.05 -13.29
C PHE A 291 3.16 6.50 -14.21
N CYS A 292 2.40 7.51 -13.80
CA CYS A 292 1.32 8.04 -14.63
C CYS A 292 1.81 8.55 -16.00
N VAL A 293 2.97 9.23 -16.05
CA VAL A 293 3.59 9.72 -17.29
C VAL A 293 3.86 8.58 -18.27
N GLU A 294 4.29 7.42 -17.77
CA GLU A 294 4.61 6.26 -18.61
C GLU A 294 3.37 5.53 -19.11
N HIS A 295 2.32 5.46 -18.29
CA HIS A 295 1.22 4.54 -18.55
C HIS A 295 -0.11 5.21 -18.98
N HIS A 296 -0.34 6.48 -18.64
CA HIS A 296 -1.68 7.10 -18.78
C HIS A 296 -1.84 7.97 -20.05
N SER A 297 -0.85 7.95 -20.96
CA SER A 297 -0.91 8.58 -22.28
C SER A 297 -1.48 10.02 -22.26
N TYR A 298 -2.66 10.25 -22.83
CA TYR A 298 -3.23 11.59 -22.96
C TYR A 298 -3.82 12.13 -21.65
N HIS A 299 -4.22 11.28 -20.70
CA HIS A 299 -4.85 11.73 -19.46
C HIS A 299 -3.85 12.52 -18.60
N ILE A 300 -2.67 11.95 -18.35
CA ILE A 300 -1.58 12.64 -17.63
C ILE A 300 -1.10 13.87 -18.41
N LYS A 301 -1.00 13.77 -19.74
CA LYS A 301 -0.56 14.90 -20.57
C LYS A 301 -1.47 16.10 -20.44
N ASN A 302 -2.76 15.90 -20.60
CA ASN A 302 -3.74 16.97 -20.48
C ASN A 302 -3.67 17.60 -19.08
N PHE A 303 -3.52 16.79 -18.04
CA PHE A 303 -3.41 17.26 -16.67
C PHE A 303 -2.15 18.12 -16.43
N LEU A 304 -0.97 17.60 -16.82
CA LEU A 304 0.31 18.30 -16.63
C LEU A 304 0.33 19.65 -17.35
N LEU A 305 -0.17 19.69 -18.59
CA LEU A 305 -0.20 20.90 -19.40
C LEU A 305 -1.24 21.91 -18.92
N GLN A 306 -2.42 21.47 -18.48
CA GLN A 306 -3.48 22.38 -18.00
C GLN A 306 -3.14 23.03 -16.65
N LYS A 307 -2.34 22.35 -15.81
CA LYS A 307 -2.01 22.81 -14.45
C LYS A 307 -0.60 23.41 -14.34
N ASP A 308 0.14 23.49 -15.44
CA ASP A 308 1.57 23.82 -15.47
C ASP A 308 2.35 23.04 -14.40
N LEU A 309 1.99 21.77 -14.19
CA LEU A 309 2.49 21.02 -13.03
C LEU A 309 3.98 20.72 -13.16
N LEU A 310 4.49 20.49 -14.38
CA LEU A 310 5.91 20.27 -14.60
C LEU A 310 6.74 21.47 -14.13
N LYS A 311 6.26 22.70 -14.37
CA LYS A 311 6.91 23.93 -13.86
C LYS A 311 7.02 23.90 -12.35
N ARG A 312 5.96 23.49 -11.65
CA ARG A 312 5.93 23.35 -10.19
C ARG A 312 6.91 22.29 -9.72
N ILE A 313 6.90 21.10 -10.33
CA ILE A 313 7.82 20.00 -10.00
C ILE A 313 9.28 20.44 -10.14
N LEU A 314 9.62 21.22 -11.15
CA LEU A 314 10.99 21.66 -11.40
C LEU A 314 11.51 22.73 -10.41
N VAL A 315 10.64 23.33 -9.59
CA VAL A 315 11.08 24.10 -8.41
C VAL A 315 11.88 23.22 -7.45
N LEU A 316 11.56 21.92 -7.38
CA LEU A 316 12.25 20.94 -6.52
C LEU A 316 13.71 20.69 -6.94
N MET A 317 14.13 21.12 -8.14
CA MET A 317 15.55 21.11 -8.54
C MET A 317 16.44 21.99 -7.66
N LYS A 318 15.83 22.86 -6.84
CA LYS A 318 16.51 23.72 -5.86
C LYS A 318 16.41 23.19 -4.43
N SER A 319 15.91 21.97 -4.22
CA SER A 319 15.87 21.31 -2.91
C SER A 319 17.28 21.00 -2.39
N THR A 320 17.42 20.98 -1.08
CA THR A 320 18.61 20.52 -0.36
C THR A 320 18.73 18.98 -0.35
N HIS A 321 17.63 18.28 -0.62
CA HIS A 321 17.57 16.82 -0.66
C HIS A 321 17.87 16.28 -2.07
N THR A 322 19.08 15.74 -2.27
CA THR A 322 19.53 15.23 -3.58
C THR A 322 18.59 14.18 -4.18
N PHE A 323 18.00 13.30 -3.36
CA PHE A 323 17.08 12.27 -3.87
C PHE A 323 15.82 12.88 -4.48
N LEU A 324 15.33 14.01 -3.93
CA LEU A 324 14.15 14.71 -4.43
C LEU A 324 14.46 15.45 -5.74
N VAL A 325 15.64 16.08 -5.82
CA VAL A 325 16.17 16.70 -7.06
C VAL A 325 16.25 15.65 -8.18
N LEU A 326 16.84 14.49 -7.89
CA LEU A 326 16.93 13.38 -8.83
C LEU A 326 15.55 12.83 -9.23
N GLY A 327 14.59 12.81 -8.29
CA GLY A 327 13.21 12.44 -8.57
C GLY A 327 12.54 13.38 -9.58
N ALA A 328 12.70 14.70 -9.41
CA ALA A 328 12.16 15.70 -10.33
C ALA A 328 12.81 15.62 -11.72
N LEU A 329 14.14 15.47 -11.76
CA LEU A 329 14.90 15.31 -13.01
C LEU A 329 14.49 14.03 -13.76
N ARG A 330 14.32 12.92 -13.04
CA ARG A 330 13.87 11.64 -13.61
C ARG A 330 12.46 11.74 -14.20
N LEU A 331 11.56 12.48 -13.56
CA LEU A 331 10.22 12.72 -14.10
C LEU A 331 10.29 13.54 -15.40
N LEU A 332 11.10 14.61 -15.43
CA LEU A 332 11.34 15.39 -16.65
C LEU A 332 11.91 14.51 -17.77
N ARG A 333 12.89 13.66 -17.44
CA ARG A 333 13.51 12.72 -18.38
C ARG A 333 12.49 11.75 -18.98
N LYS A 334 11.56 11.21 -18.18
CA LYS A 334 10.46 10.36 -18.65
C LYS A 334 9.52 11.11 -19.59
N ILE A 335 9.16 12.36 -19.29
CA ILE A 335 8.34 13.20 -20.17
C ILE A 335 9.01 13.41 -21.53
N ILE A 336 10.30 13.76 -21.54
CA ILE A 336 11.07 13.99 -22.76
C ILE A 336 11.22 12.69 -23.58
N ALA A 337 11.34 11.54 -22.91
CA ALA A 337 11.41 10.23 -23.57
C ALA A 337 10.18 9.90 -24.42
N LEU A 338 9.01 10.50 -24.10
CA LEU A 338 7.79 10.33 -24.90
C LEU A 338 7.87 10.99 -26.28
N LYS A 339 8.83 11.92 -26.49
CA LYS A 339 9.04 12.66 -27.74
C LYS A 339 7.77 13.35 -28.28
N ASP A 340 6.88 13.77 -27.38
CA ASP A 340 5.63 14.44 -27.74
C ASP A 340 5.84 15.95 -27.91
N GLU A 341 5.45 16.47 -29.08
CA GLU A 341 5.65 17.88 -29.44
C GLU A 341 4.87 18.88 -28.59
N PHE A 342 3.79 18.48 -27.92
CA PHE A 342 3.10 19.37 -26.97
C PHE A 342 3.92 19.55 -25.70
N TYR A 343 4.55 18.49 -25.19
CA TYR A 343 5.47 18.61 -24.06
C TYR A 343 6.70 19.43 -24.46
N ASN A 344 7.31 19.15 -25.61
CA ASN A 344 8.48 19.89 -26.07
C ASN A 344 8.20 21.39 -26.18
N ARG A 345 7.08 21.77 -26.81
CA ARG A 345 6.66 23.17 -26.92
C ARG A 345 6.37 23.82 -25.57
N HIS A 346 5.78 23.08 -24.62
CA HIS A 346 5.54 23.58 -23.27
C HIS A 346 6.85 23.83 -22.52
N ILE A 347 7.79 22.88 -22.58
CA ILE A 347 9.15 23.01 -22.00
C ILE A 347 9.84 24.26 -22.55
N VAL A 348 9.77 24.49 -23.86
CA VAL A 348 10.36 25.68 -24.47
C VAL A 348 9.65 26.96 -24.06
N LYS A 349 8.32 27.00 -24.18
CA LYS A 349 7.53 28.20 -23.88
C LYS A 349 7.70 28.67 -22.44
N CYS A 350 7.83 27.74 -21.50
CA CYS A 350 7.93 28.05 -20.07
C CYS A 350 9.36 28.07 -19.54
N ASN A 351 10.37 27.95 -20.42
CA ASN A 351 11.79 27.81 -20.09
C ASN A 351 12.07 26.80 -18.96
N LEU A 352 11.59 25.58 -19.13
CA LEU A 352 11.64 24.56 -18.07
C LEU A 352 13.03 23.91 -17.92
N PHE A 353 14.01 24.22 -18.78
CA PHE A 353 15.39 23.77 -18.57
C PHE A 353 16.20 24.68 -17.64
N ALA A 354 15.79 25.94 -17.43
CA ALA A 354 16.54 26.86 -16.58
C ALA A 354 16.85 26.27 -15.17
N PRO A 355 15.89 25.66 -14.44
CA PRO A 355 16.20 25.04 -13.14
C PRO A 355 17.21 23.88 -13.21
N VAL A 356 17.30 23.18 -14.35
CA VAL A 356 18.23 22.08 -14.60
C VAL A 356 19.63 22.63 -14.90
N VAL A 357 19.73 23.63 -15.76
CA VAL A 357 21.00 24.32 -16.09
C VAL A 357 21.54 25.02 -14.85
N ASP A 358 20.70 25.73 -14.09
CA ASP A 358 21.08 26.32 -12.81
C ASP A 358 21.65 25.26 -11.85
N ALA A 359 21.04 24.07 -11.78
CA ALA A 359 21.52 22.98 -10.92
C ALA A 359 22.88 22.44 -11.38
N PHE A 360 23.09 22.32 -12.68
CA PHE A 360 24.36 21.93 -13.29
C PHE A 360 25.48 22.94 -12.95
N ILE A 361 25.21 24.24 -13.15
CA ILE A 361 26.18 25.31 -12.83
C ILE A 361 26.48 25.33 -11.33
N ARG A 362 25.45 25.25 -10.46
CA ARG A 362 25.63 25.19 -9.00
C ARG A 362 26.46 23.99 -8.54
N ASN A 363 26.40 22.87 -9.26
CA ASN A 363 27.17 21.68 -8.96
C ASN A 363 28.68 21.87 -9.21
N ASN A 364 29.05 22.85 -10.05
CA ASN A 364 30.41 23.34 -10.27
C ASN A 364 31.44 22.21 -10.53
N GLY A 365 31.08 21.28 -11.42
CA GLY A 365 31.96 20.19 -11.84
C GLY A 365 32.22 19.10 -10.79
N ARG A 366 31.41 19.02 -9.72
CA ARG A 366 31.50 17.91 -8.76
C ARG A 366 30.98 16.63 -9.41
N TYR A 367 31.86 15.66 -9.63
CA TYR A 367 31.48 14.34 -10.14
C TYR A 367 30.61 13.57 -9.13
N ASN A 368 29.29 13.68 -9.28
CA ASN A 368 28.31 13.00 -8.44
C ASN A 368 27.12 12.53 -9.28
N LEU A 369 26.17 11.86 -8.61
CA LEU A 369 25.00 11.28 -9.28
C LEU A 369 24.13 12.33 -9.99
N LEU A 370 24.04 13.55 -9.45
CA LEU A 370 23.26 14.63 -10.08
C LEU A 370 23.89 15.07 -11.39
N GLU A 371 25.21 15.29 -11.41
CA GLU A 371 25.96 15.62 -12.62
C GLU A 371 25.74 14.58 -13.71
N SER A 372 25.94 13.29 -13.38
CA SER A 372 25.78 12.19 -14.32
C SER A 372 24.36 12.11 -14.87
N ALA A 373 23.34 12.35 -14.04
CA ALA A 373 21.94 12.31 -14.47
C ALA A 373 21.58 13.50 -15.38
N ILE A 374 22.12 14.69 -15.14
CA ILE A 374 21.91 15.86 -16.02
C ILE A 374 22.60 15.65 -17.36
N LEU A 375 23.85 15.15 -17.35
CA LEU A 375 24.58 14.85 -18.57
C LEU A 375 23.91 13.76 -19.40
N GLU A 376 23.38 12.69 -18.77
CA GLU A 376 22.57 11.67 -19.47
C GLU A 376 21.34 12.29 -20.13
N LEU A 377 20.64 13.20 -19.45
CA LEU A 377 19.46 13.87 -20.02
C LEU A 377 19.84 14.68 -21.27
N PHE A 378 20.92 15.45 -21.21
CA PHE A 378 21.40 16.24 -22.35
C PHE A 378 21.89 15.35 -23.50
N GLU A 379 22.60 14.27 -23.18
CA GLU A 379 23.05 13.29 -24.15
C GLU A 379 21.86 12.60 -24.84
N PHE A 380 20.84 12.19 -24.08
CA PHE A 380 19.62 11.61 -24.62
C PHE A 380 18.92 12.55 -25.61
N ILE A 381 18.73 13.82 -25.24
CA ILE A 381 18.10 14.82 -26.11
C ILE A 381 18.85 14.95 -27.44
N LYS A 382 20.18 14.92 -27.38
CA LYS A 382 21.06 14.99 -28.55
C LYS A 382 20.98 13.72 -29.41
N LEU A 383 21.08 12.55 -28.79
CA LEU A 383 21.08 11.25 -29.49
C LEU A 383 19.75 10.97 -30.18
N GLU A 384 18.64 11.37 -29.55
CA GLU A 384 17.29 11.19 -30.09
C GLU A 384 16.84 12.30 -31.06
N ASP A 385 17.74 13.23 -31.41
CA ASP A 385 17.50 14.39 -32.30
C ASP A 385 16.22 15.19 -31.96
N ILE A 386 16.01 15.50 -30.67
CA ILE A 386 14.86 16.31 -30.23
C ILE A 386 15.17 17.80 -30.49
N ARG A 387 15.13 18.19 -31.78
CA ARG A 387 15.61 19.48 -32.30
C ARG A 387 15.13 20.69 -31.52
N THR A 388 13.84 20.73 -31.19
CA THR A 388 13.21 21.84 -30.46
C THR A 388 13.89 22.08 -29.11
N LEU A 389 14.28 21.02 -28.41
CA LEU A 389 14.98 21.09 -27.12
C LEU A 389 16.48 21.32 -27.29
N CYS A 390 17.10 20.74 -28.33
CA CYS A 390 18.50 21.02 -28.68
C CYS A 390 18.77 22.51 -28.91
N VAL A 391 17.85 23.21 -29.59
CA VAL A 391 17.96 24.65 -29.85
C VAL A 391 17.88 25.44 -28.53
N LEU A 392 16.94 25.10 -27.65
CA LEU A 392 16.82 25.75 -26.35
C LEU A 392 18.07 25.55 -25.48
N LEU A 393 18.56 24.32 -25.36
CA LEU A 393 19.74 24.01 -24.54
C LEU A 393 21.00 24.73 -25.03
N ARG A 394 21.17 24.91 -26.34
CA ARG A 394 22.27 25.72 -26.88
C ARG A 394 22.16 27.19 -26.48
N GLY A 395 20.95 27.74 -26.45
CA GLY A 395 20.71 29.12 -26.04
C GLY A 395 21.02 29.35 -24.56
N GLU A 396 20.58 28.44 -23.68
CA GLU A 396 20.79 28.55 -22.23
C GLU A 396 22.29 28.35 -21.86
N LEU A 397 22.95 27.31 -22.38
CA LEU A 397 24.36 27.04 -22.07
C LEU A 397 25.35 28.06 -22.64
N GLN A 398 24.94 28.86 -23.63
CA GLN A 398 25.76 29.95 -24.19
C GLN A 398 25.61 31.27 -23.43
N GLN A 399 24.61 31.41 -22.55
CA GLN A 399 24.42 32.62 -21.74
C GLN A 399 25.22 32.59 -20.43
N ASP A 400 25.60 31.40 -19.96
CA ASP A 400 26.24 31.18 -18.65
C ASP A 400 27.71 30.70 -18.72
N ILE A 401 28.28 30.57 -19.92
CA ILE A 401 29.72 30.35 -20.20
C ILE A 401 30.26 31.56 -20.95
#